data_AF-A0A9E5JHU3-F1
#
_entry.id   AF-A0A9E5JHU3-F1
#
_cell.length_a   1.000
_cell.length_b   1.000
_cell.length_c   1.000
_cell.angle_alpha   90.00
_cell.angle_beta   90.00
_cell.angle_gamma   90.00
#
_symmetry.space_group_name_H-M   'P 1'
#
loop_
_entity.id
_entity.type
_entity.pdbx_description
1 polymer ?
#
loop_
_entity_poly.entity_id
_entity_poly.type
_entity_poly.pdbx_seq_one_letter_code
_entity_poly.pdbx_strand_id
1 'polypeptide(L)'
;MTATSHTTTRDVITARGKDARSFLHSQLSNDVASLAVGASRYAFALEPTGKIAAFLRVRCVADDHFVLDVDAGCGNAALVRDVRSRARPLRLAGLWS
;
A
#
# COMPACT_ATOMS: atom_id res chain seq x y z
N MET A 1 -33.46 9.20 6.04
CA MET A 1 -32.26 8.40 5.76
C MET A 1 -31.19 8.91 6.70
N THR A 2 -30.72 8.09 7.65
CA THR A 2 -29.77 8.51 8.71
C THR A 2 -28.43 7.84 8.46
N ALA A 3 -27.34 8.60 8.51
CA ALA A 3 -25.99 8.08 8.36
C ALA A 3 -25.24 8.20 9.69
N THR A 4 -24.48 7.16 10.05
CA THR A 4 -23.62 7.14 11.23
C THR A 4 -22.18 7.01 10.78
N SER A 5 -21.28 7.83 11.33
CA SER A 5 -19.85 7.73 11.13
C SER A 5 -19.16 7.16 12.36
N HIS A 6 -18.06 6.44 12.14
CA HIS A 6 -17.18 5.94 13.20
C HIS A 6 -15.74 6.11 12.75
N THR A 7 -14.83 6.33 13.69
CA THR A 7 -13.39 6.41 13.43
C THR A 7 -12.78 5.02 13.52
N THR A 8 -11.89 4.68 12.58
CA THR A 8 -11.13 3.43 12.59
C THR A 8 -9.64 3.68 12.37
N THR A 9 -8.79 2.82 12.91
CA THR A 9 -7.34 2.84 12.71
C THR A 9 -6.96 2.01 11.49
N ARG A 10 -5.92 2.44 10.77
CA ARG A 10 -5.36 1.77 9.59
C ARG A 10 -3.85 1.73 9.71
N ASP A 11 -3.23 0.62 9.31
CA ASP A 11 -1.78 0.59 9.11
C ASP A 11 -1.45 1.30 7.79
N VAL A 12 -0.36 2.06 7.77
CA VAL A 12 0.03 2.88 6.62
C VAL A 12 1.44 2.51 6.15
N ILE A 13 1.57 2.26 4.85
CA ILE A 13 2.84 1.98 4.18
C ILE A 13 3.10 3.10 3.17
N THR A 14 4.31 3.64 3.17
CA THR A 14 4.70 4.69 2.22
C THR A 14 5.75 4.14 1.26
N ALA A 15 5.47 4.23 -0.05
CA ALA A 15 6.42 3.90 -1.11
C ALA A 15 6.87 5.18 -1.82
N ARG A 16 8.19 5.38 -1.95
CA ARG A 16 8.78 6.58 -2.56
C ARG A 16 9.91 6.23 -3.53
N GLY A 17 10.09 7.09 -4.52
CA GLY A 17 11.18 7.06 -5.48
C GLY A 17 10.70 6.72 -6.90
N LYS A 18 11.57 6.99 -7.87
CA LYS A 18 11.28 6.89 -9.31
C LYS A 18 10.68 5.53 -9.75
N ASP A 19 11.01 4.46 -9.04
CA ASP A 19 10.59 3.09 -9.37
C ASP A 19 9.38 2.64 -8.54
N ALA A 20 8.82 3.49 -7.65
CA ALA A 20 7.75 3.11 -6.75
C ALA A 20 6.49 2.64 -7.50
N ARG A 21 6.13 3.30 -8.60
CA ARG A 21 4.95 2.95 -9.40
C ARG A 21 5.09 1.57 -10.04
N SER A 22 6.20 1.32 -10.74
CA SER A 22 6.45 0.03 -11.41
C SER A 22 6.61 -1.09 -10.38
N PHE A 23 7.28 -0.82 -9.26
CA PHE A 23 7.36 -1.74 -8.14
C PHE A 23 5.96 -2.10 -7.64
N LEU A 24 5.14 -1.13 -7.22
CA LEU A 24 3.80 -1.39 -6.71
C LEU A 24 2.90 -2.12 -7.70
N HIS A 25 2.97 -1.78 -8.98
CA HIS A 25 2.21 -2.47 -10.02
C HIS A 25 2.59 -3.96 -10.13
N SER A 26 3.87 -4.30 -9.95
CA SER A 26 4.33 -5.69 -9.93
C SER A 26 3.93 -6.46 -8.66
N GLN A 27 3.66 -5.75 -7.56
CA GLN A 27 3.34 -6.38 -6.27
C GLN A 27 1.85 -6.63 -6.07
N LEU A 28 0.99 -5.83 -6.72
CA LEU A 28 -0.44 -5.75 -6.44
C LEU A 28 -1.30 -6.31 -7.57
N SER A 29 -2.45 -6.85 -7.23
CA SER A 29 -3.36 -7.52 -8.19
C SER A 29 -4.00 -6.58 -9.22
N ASN A 30 -4.05 -5.27 -8.93
CA ASN A 30 -4.73 -4.29 -9.75
C ASN A 30 -3.73 -3.36 -10.44
N ASP A 31 -4.12 -2.79 -11.57
CA ASP A 31 -3.30 -1.84 -12.32
C ASP A 31 -2.96 -0.63 -11.44
N VAL A 32 -1.69 -0.41 -11.12
CA VAL A 32 -1.21 0.81 -10.44
C VAL A 32 -0.48 1.72 -11.42
N ALA A 33 -0.05 1.18 -12.57
CA ALA A 33 0.69 1.93 -13.58
C ALA A 33 -0.14 3.09 -14.16
N SER A 34 -1.46 2.91 -14.31
CA SER A 34 -2.37 3.97 -14.79
C SER A 34 -2.94 4.89 -13.70
N LEU A 35 -2.60 4.69 -12.42
CA LEU A 35 -3.23 5.43 -11.33
C LEU A 35 -2.80 6.91 -11.34
N ALA A 36 -3.73 7.83 -11.63
CA ALA A 36 -3.44 9.26 -11.65
C ALA A 36 -3.09 9.81 -10.26
N VAL A 37 -2.30 10.88 -10.20
CA VAL A 37 -2.05 11.64 -8.97
C VAL A 37 -3.39 12.15 -8.40
N GLY A 38 -3.58 12.01 -7.09
CA GLY A 38 -4.83 12.31 -6.39
C GLY A 38 -5.87 11.20 -6.43
N ALA A 39 -5.69 10.18 -7.28
CA ALA A 39 -6.58 9.03 -7.35
C ALA A 39 -6.19 7.92 -6.37
N SER A 40 -7.15 7.03 -6.13
CA SER A 40 -6.97 5.85 -5.30
C SER A 40 -7.54 4.60 -5.96
N ARG A 41 -6.97 3.44 -5.62
CA ARG A 41 -7.40 2.15 -6.13
C ARG A 41 -7.24 1.08 -5.06
N TYR A 42 -8.26 0.26 -4.89
CA TYR A 42 -8.17 -0.95 -4.09
C TYR A 42 -7.39 -2.03 -4.84
N ALA A 43 -6.64 -2.83 -4.10
CA ALA A 43 -5.88 -3.96 -4.63
C ALA A 43 -5.65 -5.02 -3.55
N PHE A 44 -5.27 -6.21 -3.99
CA PHE A 44 -4.76 -7.25 -3.10
C PHE A 44 -3.23 -7.33 -3.17
N ALA A 45 -2.59 -7.43 -2.01
CA ALA A 45 -1.25 -7.95 -1.90
C ALA A 45 -1.33 -9.48 -1.88
N LEU A 46 -0.51 -10.14 -2.69
CA LEU A 46 -0.53 -11.59 -2.82
C LEU A 46 0.79 -12.18 -2.34
N GLU A 47 0.71 -13.34 -1.70
CA GLU A 47 1.86 -14.19 -1.44
C GLU A 47 2.47 -14.70 -2.77
N PRO A 48 3.72 -15.19 -2.77
CA PRO A 48 4.31 -15.88 -3.92
C PRO A 48 3.45 -17.06 -4.42
N THR A 49 2.71 -17.71 -3.50
CA THR A 49 1.80 -18.83 -3.80
C THR A 49 0.50 -18.39 -4.50
N GLY A 50 0.26 -17.09 -4.64
CA GLY A 50 -0.98 -16.52 -5.18
C GLY A 50 -2.10 -16.34 -4.15
N LYS A 51 -1.91 -16.74 -2.90
CA LYS A 51 -2.88 -16.48 -1.81
C LYS A 51 -2.93 -14.99 -1.46
N ILE A 52 -4.07 -14.52 -0.97
CA ILE A 52 -4.24 -13.14 -0.51
C ILE A 52 -3.52 -12.96 0.82
N ALA A 53 -2.57 -12.02 0.86
CA ALA A 53 -1.87 -11.62 2.08
C ALA A 53 -2.58 -10.44 2.76
N ALA A 54 -3.09 -9.47 1.98
CA ALA A 54 -3.83 -8.33 2.49
C ALA A 54 -4.73 -7.68 1.42
N PHE A 55 -5.81 -7.03 1.87
CA PHE A 55 -6.62 -6.12 1.06
C PHE A 55 -6.29 -4.68 1.43
N LEU A 56 -5.94 -3.84 0.46
CA LEU A 56 -5.45 -2.50 0.73
C LEU A 56 -5.93 -1.48 -0.30
N ARG A 57 -5.84 -0.20 0.07
CA ARG A 57 -6.02 0.91 -0.85
C ARG A 57 -4.69 1.57 -1.13
N VAL A 58 -4.37 1.77 -2.40
CA VAL A 58 -3.23 2.57 -2.87
C VAL A 58 -3.73 3.97 -3.22
N ARG A 59 -3.01 5.00 -2.77
CA ARG A 59 -3.22 6.40 -3.14
C ARG A 59 -1.96 6.92 -3.82
N CYS A 60 -2.10 7.51 -5.00
CA CYS A 60 -1.01 8.20 -5.67
C CYS A 60 -0.98 9.66 -5.18
N VAL A 61 0.03 10.00 -4.37
CA VAL A 61 0.18 11.34 -3.78
C VAL A 61 1.03 12.23 -4.69
N ALA A 62 2.01 11.66 -5.38
CA ALA A 62 2.77 12.27 -6.47
C ALA A 62 3.26 11.15 -7.41
N ASP A 63 3.89 11.50 -8.53
CA ASP A 63 4.35 10.53 -9.54
C ASP A 63 5.27 9.43 -8.96
N ASP A 64 6.06 9.78 -7.94
CA ASP A 64 7.02 8.93 -7.27
C ASP A 64 6.68 8.68 -5.79
N HIS A 65 5.46 8.99 -5.36
CA HIS A 65 5.04 8.90 -3.95
C HIS A 65 3.64 8.31 -3.82
N PHE A 66 3.58 7.17 -3.12
CA PHE A 66 2.35 6.41 -2.89
C PHE A 66 2.16 6.12 -1.42
N VAL A 67 0.89 6.13 -1.00
CA VAL A 67 0.48 5.77 0.35
C VAL A 67 -0.50 4.61 0.25
N LEU A 68 -0.18 3.51 0.91
CA LEU A 68 -1.04 2.36 1.03
C LEU A 68 -1.64 2.34 2.43
N ASP A 69 -2.95 2.13 2.53
CA ASP A 69 -3.63 1.90 3.81
C ASP A 69 -4.31 0.52 3.82
N VAL A 70 -4.13 -0.20 4.92
CA VAL A 70 -4.63 -1.55 5.18
C VAL A 70 -5.25 -1.58 6.58
N ASP A 71 -6.05 -2.60 6.87
CA ASP A 71 -6.60 -2.80 8.21
C ASP A 71 -5.49 -2.91 9.27
N ALA A 72 -5.79 -2.44 10.48
CA ALA A 72 -4.83 -2.42 11.57
C ALA A 72 -4.29 -3.81 11.91
N GLY A 73 -2.97 -3.93 12.06
CA GLY A 73 -2.28 -5.20 12.31
C GLY A 73 -1.91 -5.98 11.04
N CYS A 74 -2.37 -5.57 9.86
CA CYS A 74 -2.09 -6.24 8.59
C CYS A 74 -0.93 -5.61 7.80
N GLY A 75 -0.29 -4.54 8.31
CA GLY A 75 0.81 -3.85 7.63
C GLY A 75 1.96 -4.77 7.23
N ASN A 76 2.40 -5.64 8.12
CA ASN A 76 3.48 -6.59 7.81
C ASN A 76 3.06 -7.63 6.77
N ALA A 77 1.81 -8.11 6.81
CA ALA A 77 1.28 -9.06 5.84
C ALA A 77 1.22 -8.45 4.43
N ALA A 78 0.88 -7.17 4.32
CA ALA A 78 0.88 -6.44 3.05
C ALA A 78 2.27 -6.29 2.42
N LEU A 79 3.35 -6.49 3.19
CA LEU A 79 4.75 -6.42 2.74
C LEU A 79 5.33 -7.80 2.36
N VAL A 80 4.57 -8.90 2.42
CA VAL A 80 5.06 -10.30 2.34
C VAL A 80 5.72 -10.69 1.00
N ARG A 81 5.85 -9.79 0.03
CA ARG A 81 6.79 -9.99 -1.08
C ARG A 81 8.15 -9.38 -0.76
N ASP A 82 9.03 -10.27 -0.29
CA ASP A 82 10.43 -10.06 0.06
C ASP A 82 11.14 -9.00 -0.82
N VAL A 83 11.31 -7.79 -0.27
CA VAL A 83 11.96 -6.65 -0.93
C VAL A 83 13.50 -6.75 -0.90
N ARG A 84 14.07 -7.86 -0.37
CA ARG A 84 15.52 -8.05 -0.20
C ARG A 84 16.36 -7.91 -1.47
N SER A 85 15.76 -7.83 -2.66
CA SER A 85 16.52 -7.74 -3.91
C SER A 85 16.78 -6.34 -4.46
N ARG A 86 16.23 -5.22 -3.91
CA ARG A 86 16.62 -3.86 -4.41
C ARG A 86 16.23 -2.60 -3.63
N ALA A 87 15.44 -2.65 -2.55
CA ALA A 87 14.96 -1.41 -1.92
C ALA A 87 15.78 -1.00 -0.68
N ARG A 88 16.37 0.21 -0.72
CA ARG A 88 16.86 0.97 0.45
C ARG A 88 15.73 1.13 1.50
N PRO A 89 16.05 1.28 2.80
CA PRO A 89 15.11 1.00 3.89
C PRO A 89 13.85 1.88 3.81
N LEU A 90 12.70 1.21 3.70
CA LEU A 90 11.39 1.78 3.99
C LEU A 90 11.40 2.22 5.46
N ARG A 91 11.39 3.54 5.70
CA ARG A 91 11.15 4.07 7.05
C ARG A 91 9.72 3.72 7.45
N LEU A 92 9.58 2.75 8.35
CA LEU A 92 8.44 2.67 9.27
C LEU A 92 8.54 3.91 10.18
N ALA A 93 7.87 5.01 9.81
CA ALA A 93 7.64 6.11 10.72
C ALA A 93 6.57 5.66 11.73
N GLY A 94 7.04 5.04 12.82
CA GLY A 94 6.22 4.77 13.98
C GLY A 94 5.89 6.06 14.75
N LEU A 95 4.72 6.00 15.41
CA LEU A 95 4.33 6.65 16.66
C LEU A 95 4.82 8.08 16.91
N TRP A 96 3.86 8.99 17.08
CA TRP A 96 3.91 9.94 18.19
C TRP A 96 2.56 9.96 18.90
N SER A 97 2.66 9.93 20.23
CA SER A 97 1.61 10.18 21.23
C SER A 97 0.91 11.52 21.05
#